data_AF-A0A8T8LK06-F1
#
_entry.id   AF-A0A8T8LK06-F1
#
_cell.length_a   1.000
_cell.length_b   1.000
_cell.length_c   1.000
_cell.angle_alpha   90.00
_cell.angle_beta   90.00
_cell.angle_gamma   90.00
#
_symmetry.space_group_name_H-M   'P 1'
#
loop_
_entity.id
_entity.type
_entity.pdbx_description
1 polymer ?
#
loop_
_entity_poly.entity_id
_entity_poly.type
_entity_poly.pdbx_seq_one_letter_code
_entity_poly.pdbx_strand_id
1 'polypeptide(L)'
;MPGPLGDATRRDLTDAAADRLAADGFEVDRPESGAEPPAVASRGDERVAVEPLAADDATPTVIVSRLGHALDRDRRVLFVARDDATAAAARDLLADPPLLAARRDGRRTFHIGPDRIPVSGGGYACVRAEGLGEPTFAWRETDTPVGPVTAHSSVDAAAVDDEGRPVVPRLVCEVDGAPVAVLAGVDSLRSPPDAAFPFAYRRDPDDKRFRVRRGDDGAVVETVGGFAALREAGYVPVPMPLVPEHALGRQIDDDALAAAWELSVIDEGER
;
A
#
# COMPACT_ATOMS: atom_id res chain seq x y z
N MET A 1 -20.55 -2.35 2.01
CA MET A 1 -20.68 -0.97 2.51
C MET A 1 -20.17 -1.00 3.94
N PRO A 2 -18.89 -0.67 4.19
CA PRO A 2 -18.38 -0.56 5.55
C PRO A 2 -19.11 0.61 6.22
N GLY A 3 -19.64 0.40 7.41
CA GLY A 3 -20.28 1.48 8.17
C GLY A 3 -19.17 2.40 8.66
N PRO A 4 -19.11 3.67 8.24
CA PRO A 4 -18.10 4.56 8.79
C PRO A 4 -18.32 4.61 10.31
N LEU A 5 -17.24 4.72 11.09
CA LEU A 5 -17.38 5.35 12.39
C LEU A 5 -18.23 6.60 12.18
N GLY A 6 -19.35 6.70 12.90
CA GLY A 6 -20.13 7.93 12.86
C GLY A 6 -19.20 9.08 13.23
N ASP A 7 -19.38 10.24 12.60
CA ASP A 7 -18.57 11.44 12.89
C ASP A 7 -18.52 11.78 14.38
N ALA A 8 -19.48 11.29 15.17
CA ALA A 8 -19.47 11.34 16.63
C ALA A 8 -18.31 10.52 17.23
N THR A 9 -18.17 9.24 16.91
CA THR A 9 -17.09 8.39 17.46
C THR A 9 -15.71 8.91 17.07
N ARG A 10 -15.55 9.39 15.83
CA ARG A 10 -14.28 10.00 15.40
C ARG A 10 -13.94 11.24 16.23
N ARG A 11 -14.94 12.08 16.50
CA ARG A 11 -14.79 13.25 17.38
C ARG A 11 -14.45 12.84 18.81
N ASP A 12 -15.18 11.89 19.39
CA ASP A 12 -14.92 11.43 20.76
C ASP A 12 -13.48 10.94 20.95
N LEU A 13 -12.97 10.12 20.01
CA LEU A 13 -11.59 9.63 20.04
C LEU A 13 -10.57 10.76 19.89
N THR A 14 -10.87 11.73 19.02
CA THR A 14 -10.02 12.92 18.83
C THR A 14 -9.98 13.76 20.09
N ASP A 15 -11.13 14.00 20.72
CA ASP A 15 -11.27 14.84 21.90
C ASP A 15 -10.55 14.22 23.10
N ALA A 16 -10.74 12.93 23.35
CA ALA A 16 -10.06 12.26 24.45
C ALA A 16 -8.54 12.17 24.25
N ALA A 17 -8.06 12.02 23.01
CA ALA A 17 -6.63 12.10 22.71
C ALA A 17 -6.07 13.52 22.87
N ALA A 18 -6.83 14.54 22.44
CA ALA A 18 -6.48 15.95 22.62
C ALA A 18 -6.38 16.32 24.11
N ASP A 19 -7.35 15.89 24.93
CA ASP A 19 -7.36 16.14 26.37
C ASP A 19 -6.15 15.50 27.06
N ARG A 20 -5.81 14.25 26.69
CA ARG A 20 -4.60 13.57 27.17
C ARG A 20 -3.32 14.33 26.80
N LEU A 21 -3.18 14.73 25.54
CA LEU A 21 -2.02 15.48 25.07
C LEU A 21 -1.92 16.86 25.74
N ALA A 22 -3.04 17.54 25.95
CA ALA A 22 -3.07 18.80 26.69
C ALA A 22 -2.63 18.63 28.15
N ALA A 23 -3.05 17.55 28.81
CA ALA A 23 -2.59 17.22 30.17
C ALA A 23 -1.08 16.93 30.22
N ASP A 24 -0.52 16.36 29.15
CA ASP A 24 0.93 16.15 28.98
C ASP A 24 1.70 17.42 28.54
N GLY A 25 1.02 18.57 28.48
CA GLY A 25 1.62 19.87 28.21
C GLY A 25 1.81 20.19 26.73
N PHE A 26 1.06 19.54 25.83
CA PHE A 26 1.00 19.93 24.43
C PHE A 26 -0.05 21.04 24.21
N GLU A 27 0.24 21.94 23.28
CA GLU A 27 -0.76 22.82 22.67
C GLU A 27 -1.45 22.06 21.53
N VAL A 28 -2.79 22.02 21.53
CA VAL A 28 -3.57 21.24 20.56
C VAL A 28 -4.38 22.16 19.65
N ASP A 29 -4.11 22.05 18.35
CA ASP A 29 -4.87 22.71 17.30
C ASP A 29 -5.86 21.72 16.66
N ARG A 30 -7.04 22.22 16.29
CA ARG A 30 -8.07 21.46 15.54
C ARG A 30 -8.27 22.10 14.16
N PRO A 31 -7.52 21.67 13.13
CA PRO A 31 -7.67 22.19 11.79
C PRO A 31 -9.08 21.93 11.23
N GLU A 32 -9.65 22.92 10.55
CA GLU A 32 -10.96 22.77 9.87
C GLU A 32 -10.81 22.16 8.46
N SER A 33 -9.59 22.02 7.96
CA SER A 33 -9.29 21.48 6.63
C SER A 33 -9.34 19.96 6.64
N GLY A 34 -10.03 19.37 5.65
CA GLY A 34 -9.99 17.92 5.41
C GLY A 34 -8.63 17.40 4.90
N ALA A 35 -7.66 18.29 4.69
CA ALA A 35 -6.28 17.94 4.32
C ALA A 35 -5.34 17.82 5.53
N GLU A 36 -5.84 17.99 6.76
CA GLU A 36 -5.09 17.83 8.00
C GLU A 36 -5.80 16.79 8.89
N PRO A 37 -5.10 16.16 9.84
CA PRO A 37 -5.74 15.29 10.82
C PRO A 37 -6.73 16.08 11.70
N PRO A 38 -7.70 15.40 12.33
CA PRO A 38 -8.69 16.05 13.21
C PRO A 38 -8.10 16.88 14.36
N ALA A 39 -6.89 16.54 14.82
CA ALA A 39 -6.13 17.35 15.75
C ALA A 39 -4.61 17.22 15.50
N VAL A 40 -3.89 18.30 15.78
CA VAL A 40 -2.43 18.36 15.77
C VAL A 40 -1.97 18.90 17.11
N ALA A 41 -1.08 18.18 17.78
CA ALA A 41 -0.51 18.60 19.05
C ALA A 41 0.96 19.01 18.90
N SER A 42 1.39 20.02 19.66
CA SER A 42 2.73 20.57 19.60
C SER A 42 3.32 20.87 20.97
N ARG A 43 4.62 20.58 21.15
CA ARG A 43 5.38 20.93 22.38
C ARG A 43 6.86 21.12 22.04
N GLY A 44 7.33 22.37 22.08
CA GLY A 44 8.68 22.70 21.59
C GLY A 44 8.80 22.39 20.10
N ASP A 45 9.68 21.45 19.73
CA ASP A 45 9.84 20.94 18.35
C ASP A 45 9.02 19.67 18.08
N GLU A 46 8.44 19.06 19.12
CA GLU A 46 7.64 17.84 18.98
C GLU A 46 6.28 18.15 18.32
N ARG A 47 5.90 17.40 17.29
CA ARG A 47 4.61 17.52 16.60
C ARG A 47 3.95 16.16 16.45
N VAL A 48 2.67 16.07 16.81
CA VAL A 48 1.89 14.82 16.82
C VAL A 48 0.61 15.02 16.01
N ALA A 49 0.39 14.19 15.00
CA ALA A 49 -0.88 14.08 14.29
C ALA A 49 -1.79 13.07 15.01
N VAL A 50 -3.00 13.49 15.40
CA VAL A 50 -3.97 12.60 16.08
C VAL A 50 -4.86 11.93 15.02
N GLU A 51 -4.76 10.60 14.94
CA GLU A 51 -5.39 9.79 13.90
C GLU A 51 -6.36 8.75 14.49
N PRO A 52 -7.64 9.10 14.68
CA PRO A 52 -8.65 8.17 15.17
C PRO A 52 -8.94 7.05 14.17
N LEU A 53 -8.95 5.81 14.64
CA LEU A 53 -9.14 4.60 13.84
C LEU A 53 -10.51 3.96 14.08
N ALA A 54 -11.26 3.81 13.00
CA ALA A 54 -12.31 2.80 12.88
C ALA A 54 -11.72 1.38 12.81
N ALA A 55 -12.55 0.38 13.11
CA ALA A 55 -12.22 -1.00 12.78
C ALA A 55 -11.86 -1.15 11.29
N ASP A 56 -12.62 -0.49 10.39
CA ASP A 56 -12.37 -0.50 8.95
C ASP A 56 -11.18 0.39 8.52
N ASP A 57 -10.64 1.23 9.41
CA ASP A 57 -9.47 2.06 9.14
C ASP A 57 -8.15 1.32 9.44
N ALA A 58 -8.18 0.21 10.18
CA ALA A 58 -7.00 -0.61 10.49
C ALA A 58 -6.56 -1.46 9.29
N THR A 59 -6.29 -0.81 8.17
CA THR A 59 -5.86 -1.43 6.91
C THR A 59 -4.50 -0.87 6.48
N PRO A 60 -3.68 -1.66 5.75
CA PRO A 60 -2.35 -1.22 5.30
C PRO A 60 -2.38 0.14 4.59
N THR A 61 -3.35 0.32 3.68
CA THR A 61 -3.49 1.54 2.87
C THR A 61 -3.80 2.77 3.73
N VAL A 62 -4.73 2.66 4.68
CA VAL A 62 -5.13 3.80 5.51
C VAL A 62 -4.00 4.16 6.49
N ILE A 63 -3.41 3.16 7.13
CA ILE A 63 -2.30 3.35 8.07
C ILE A 63 -1.10 4.00 7.39
N VAL A 64 -0.63 3.47 6.24
CA VAL A 64 0.54 4.05 5.55
C VAL A 64 0.26 5.46 5.03
N SER A 65 -0.98 5.73 4.58
CA SER A 65 -1.38 7.05 4.07
C SER A 65 -1.32 8.10 5.17
N ARG A 66 -1.90 7.82 6.34
CA ARG A 66 -1.88 8.71 7.50
C ARG A 66 -0.47 8.91 8.04
N LEU A 67 0.32 7.83 8.08
CA LEU A 67 1.72 7.89 8.51
C LEU A 67 2.59 8.73 7.56
N GLY A 68 2.51 8.47 6.25
CA GLY A 68 3.23 9.25 5.24
C GLY A 68 2.85 10.73 5.28
N HIS A 69 1.55 11.03 5.41
CA HIS A 69 1.06 12.40 5.51
C HIS A 69 1.64 13.17 6.71
N ALA A 70 1.75 12.51 7.87
CA ALA A 70 2.34 13.08 9.06
C ALA A 70 3.87 13.27 8.92
N LEU A 71 4.56 12.28 8.38
CA LEU A 71 6.01 12.33 8.14
C LEU A 71 6.41 13.41 7.12
N ASP A 72 5.57 13.68 6.12
CA ASP A 72 5.76 14.78 5.17
C ASP A 72 5.62 16.17 5.80
N ARG A 73 5.10 16.25 7.03
CA ARG A 73 4.93 17.48 7.81
C ARG A 73 5.79 17.48 9.08
N ASP A 74 6.80 16.61 9.15
CA ASP A 74 7.70 16.45 10.30
C ASP A 74 6.95 16.15 11.61
N ARG A 75 5.95 15.26 11.54
CA ARG A 75 5.13 14.85 12.69
C ARG A 75 5.23 13.34 12.92
N ARG A 76 5.15 12.93 14.18
CA ARG A 76 4.79 11.55 14.55
C ARG A 76 3.27 11.39 14.56
N VAL A 77 2.78 10.16 14.48
CA VAL A 77 1.34 9.85 14.52
C VAL A 77 0.96 9.29 15.89
N LEU A 78 -0.13 9.76 16.45
CA LEU A 78 -0.85 9.06 17.52
C LEU A 78 -2.09 8.42 16.91
N PHE A 79 -2.05 7.12 16.69
CA PHE A 79 -3.24 6.36 16.33
C PHE A 79 -4.10 6.14 17.57
N VAL A 80 -5.41 6.33 17.43
CA VAL A 80 -6.35 6.26 18.56
C VAL A 80 -7.47 5.30 18.22
N ALA A 81 -7.56 4.19 18.95
CA ALA A 81 -8.59 3.18 18.77
C ALA A 81 -9.58 3.21 19.94
N ARG A 82 -10.82 2.79 19.68
CA ARG A 82 -11.83 2.60 20.74
C ARG A 82 -11.67 1.26 21.47
N ASP A 83 -11.13 0.26 20.78
CA ASP A 83 -11.07 -1.11 21.28
C ASP A 83 -9.73 -1.76 20.97
N ASP A 84 -9.40 -2.77 21.77
CA ASP A 84 -8.14 -3.52 21.66
C ASP A 84 -8.00 -4.29 20.34
N ALA A 85 -9.09 -4.67 19.68
CA ALA A 85 -9.01 -5.42 18.43
C ALA A 85 -8.56 -4.52 17.27
N THR A 86 -9.13 -3.32 17.16
CA THR A 86 -8.69 -2.28 16.21
C THR A 86 -7.24 -1.87 16.49
N ALA A 87 -6.88 -1.72 17.77
CA ALA A 87 -5.52 -1.40 18.19
C ALA A 87 -4.53 -2.52 17.84
N ALA A 88 -4.88 -3.78 18.09
CA ALA A 88 -4.06 -4.94 17.71
C ALA A 88 -3.85 -5.00 16.21
N ALA A 89 -4.90 -4.81 15.40
CA ALA A 89 -4.79 -4.80 13.95
C ALA A 89 -3.85 -3.70 13.43
N ALA A 90 -3.94 -2.48 13.97
CA ALA A 90 -3.02 -1.40 13.62
C ALA A 90 -1.58 -1.71 14.06
N ARG A 91 -1.40 -2.29 15.24
CA ARG A 91 -0.09 -2.69 15.77
C ARG A 91 0.54 -3.80 14.91
N ASP A 92 -0.22 -4.80 14.49
CA ASP A 92 0.27 -5.89 13.63
C ASP A 92 0.77 -5.37 12.27
N LEU A 93 0.21 -4.27 11.77
CA LEU A 93 0.66 -3.61 10.54
C LEU A 93 1.92 -2.75 10.73
N LEU A 94 2.15 -2.22 11.92
CA LEU A 94 3.23 -1.27 12.20
C LEU A 94 4.41 -1.87 12.96
N ALA A 95 4.22 -3.05 13.56
CA ALA A 95 5.25 -3.80 14.25
C ALA A 95 6.09 -4.63 13.27
N ASP A 96 7.15 -5.28 13.77
CA ASP A 96 8.11 -6.03 12.98
C ASP A 96 7.47 -7.22 12.22
N PRO A 97 7.52 -7.27 10.87
CA PRO A 97 8.12 -6.28 9.96
C PRO A 97 7.14 -5.16 9.57
N PRO A 98 7.52 -3.87 9.74
CA PRO A 98 6.55 -2.79 9.60
C PRO A 98 6.07 -2.62 8.16
N LEU A 99 4.76 -2.48 8.00
CA LEU A 99 4.03 -2.29 6.75
C LEU A 99 4.22 -3.41 5.72
N LEU A 100 4.70 -4.58 6.15
CA LEU A 100 4.89 -5.76 5.31
C LEU A 100 3.99 -6.89 5.78
N ALA A 101 3.48 -7.67 4.82
CA ALA A 101 2.69 -8.85 5.14
C ALA A 101 3.55 -9.95 5.79
N ALA A 102 4.83 -10.02 5.42
CA ALA A 102 5.84 -10.86 6.07
C ALA A 102 7.25 -10.42 5.66
N ARG A 103 8.24 -10.85 6.45
CA ARG A 103 9.66 -10.82 6.10
C ARG A 103 10.28 -12.14 6.52
N ARG A 104 10.94 -12.84 5.60
CA ARG A 104 11.59 -14.14 5.85
C ARG A 104 12.94 -14.16 5.15
N ASP A 105 14.00 -14.52 5.86
CA ASP A 105 15.37 -14.59 5.32
C ASP A 105 15.79 -13.30 4.58
N GLY A 106 15.37 -12.13 5.08
CA GLY A 106 15.65 -10.84 4.46
C GLY A 106 14.88 -10.57 3.15
N ARG A 107 13.82 -11.33 2.86
CA ARG A 107 12.92 -11.11 1.70
C ARG A 107 11.54 -10.66 2.17
N ARG A 108 11.01 -9.65 1.49
CA ARG A 108 9.74 -9.03 1.83
C ARG A 108 8.56 -9.68 1.10
N THR A 109 7.44 -9.82 1.80
CA THR A 109 6.12 -10.06 1.21
C THR A 109 5.28 -8.82 1.47
N PHE A 110 4.65 -8.29 0.43
CA PHE A 110 3.95 -7.01 0.49
C PHE A 110 2.44 -7.20 0.67
N HIS A 111 1.81 -6.24 1.36
CA HIS A 111 0.36 -6.12 1.30
C HIS A 111 -0.09 -5.70 -0.10
N ILE A 112 -1.34 -6.03 -0.45
CA ILE A 112 -1.96 -5.52 -1.67
C ILE A 112 -2.30 -4.04 -1.50
N GLY A 113 -1.81 -3.20 -2.41
CA GLY A 113 -2.11 -1.78 -2.44
C GLY A 113 -3.39 -1.46 -3.23
N PRO A 114 -3.89 -0.21 -3.12
CA PRO A 114 -5.12 0.22 -3.77
C PRO A 114 -4.94 0.49 -5.28
N ASP A 115 -3.70 0.71 -5.70
CA ASP A 115 -3.36 1.11 -7.05
C ASP A 115 -3.25 -0.08 -8.01
N ARG A 116 -3.17 0.24 -9.30
CA ARG A 116 -2.96 -0.72 -10.37
C ARG A 116 -1.62 -0.44 -11.02
N ILE A 117 -0.95 -1.48 -11.51
CA ILE A 117 0.35 -1.34 -12.18
C ILE A 117 0.18 -0.59 -13.51
N PRO A 118 0.70 0.64 -13.69
CA PRO A 118 0.73 1.27 -15.01
C PRO A 118 1.76 0.56 -15.88
N VAL A 119 1.47 0.36 -17.16
CA VAL A 119 2.44 -0.21 -18.13
C VAL A 119 2.89 0.85 -19.13
N SER A 120 4.10 0.70 -19.69
CA SER A 120 4.74 1.74 -20.52
C SER A 120 4.00 2.01 -21.84
N GLY A 121 3.31 1.02 -22.41
CA GLY A 121 2.42 1.16 -23.56
C GLY A 121 1.09 1.84 -23.23
N GLY A 122 0.88 2.23 -21.96
CA GLY A 122 -0.28 2.93 -21.46
C GLY A 122 -1.41 2.00 -20.99
N GLY A 123 -2.19 2.49 -20.03
CA GLY A 123 -3.17 1.68 -19.32
C GLY A 123 -2.53 0.95 -18.14
N TYR A 124 -3.12 -0.18 -17.76
CA TYR A 124 -2.74 -0.92 -16.56
C TYR A 124 -2.64 -2.42 -16.83
N ALA A 125 -1.77 -3.12 -16.08
CA ALA A 125 -1.64 -4.57 -16.17
C ALA A 125 -2.93 -5.28 -15.74
N CYS A 126 -3.24 -6.40 -16.40
CA CYS A 126 -4.27 -7.34 -15.98
C CYS A 126 -3.84 -8.78 -16.28
N VAL A 127 -4.52 -9.73 -15.64
CA VAL A 127 -4.39 -11.16 -15.90
C VAL A 127 -5.72 -11.72 -16.35
N ARG A 128 -5.68 -12.92 -16.94
CA ARG A 128 -6.90 -13.70 -17.18
C ARG A 128 -7.05 -14.71 -16.04
N ALA A 129 -8.18 -14.66 -15.33
CA ALA A 129 -8.51 -15.62 -14.29
C ALA A 129 -9.11 -16.88 -14.96
N GLU A 130 -8.53 -18.05 -14.70
CA GLU A 130 -8.97 -19.33 -15.29
C GLU A 130 -9.86 -20.17 -14.33
N GLY A 131 -10.14 -19.68 -13.12
CA GLY A 131 -10.89 -20.38 -12.07
C GLY A 131 -12.29 -19.81 -11.78
N LEU A 132 -13.06 -20.55 -10.97
CA LEU A 132 -14.33 -20.07 -10.40
C LEU A 132 -14.03 -19.24 -9.14
N GLY A 133 -14.08 -17.92 -9.24
CA GLY A 133 -13.89 -17.01 -8.10
C GLY A 133 -13.06 -15.78 -8.43
N GLU A 134 -12.87 -14.92 -7.44
CA GLU A 134 -11.89 -13.83 -7.54
C GLU A 134 -10.47 -14.39 -7.34
N PRO A 135 -9.53 -14.10 -8.25
CA PRO A 135 -8.16 -14.59 -8.12
C PRO A 135 -7.48 -13.96 -6.91
N THR A 136 -6.61 -14.73 -6.26
CA THR A 136 -5.77 -14.26 -5.16
C THR A 136 -4.45 -13.74 -5.70
N PHE A 137 -4.01 -12.57 -5.23
CA PHE A 137 -2.74 -11.96 -5.61
C PHE A 137 -1.76 -11.99 -4.44
N ALA A 138 -0.49 -12.27 -4.74
CA ALA A 138 0.60 -12.13 -3.80
C ALA A 138 1.81 -11.48 -4.46
N TRP A 139 2.53 -10.67 -3.68
CA TRP A 139 3.76 -10.02 -4.11
C TRP A 139 4.86 -10.31 -3.11
N ARG A 140 5.98 -10.84 -3.59
CA ARG A 140 7.11 -11.18 -2.73
C ARG A 140 8.45 -11.01 -3.43
N GLU A 141 9.48 -10.84 -2.63
CA GLU A 141 10.86 -10.88 -3.08
C GLU A 141 11.41 -12.31 -3.11
N THR A 142 12.35 -12.55 -4.01
CA THR A 142 13.06 -13.82 -4.16
C THR A 142 14.42 -13.60 -4.83
N ASP A 143 15.29 -14.60 -4.80
CA ASP A 143 16.60 -14.56 -5.49
C ASP A 143 16.55 -15.20 -6.88
N THR A 144 15.37 -15.61 -7.33
CA THR A 144 15.15 -16.35 -8.57
C THR A 144 14.15 -15.65 -9.50
N PRO A 145 14.35 -15.73 -10.83
CA PRO A 145 15.51 -16.30 -11.50
C PRO A 145 16.75 -15.40 -11.35
N VAL A 146 17.91 -16.04 -11.44
CA VAL A 146 19.19 -15.36 -11.65
C VAL A 146 19.28 -14.95 -13.13
N GLY A 147 19.90 -13.80 -13.40
CA GLY A 147 20.03 -13.25 -14.75
C GLY A 147 18.92 -12.27 -15.15
N PRO A 148 18.92 -11.80 -16.41
CA PRO A 148 18.08 -10.70 -16.83
C PRO A 148 16.58 -10.98 -16.68
N VAL A 149 15.88 -10.06 -16.04
CA VAL A 149 14.42 -9.98 -15.97
C VAL A 149 14.00 -8.56 -16.33
N THR A 150 12.70 -8.32 -16.49
CA THR A 150 12.17 -6.97 -16.73
C THR A 150 12.64 -6.00 -15.65
N ALA A 151 13.23 -4.89 -16.08
CA ALA A 151 13.80 -3.91 -15.17
C ALA A 151 13.47 -2.48 -15.56
N HIS A 152 13.31 -1.61 -14.56
CA HIS A 152 13.42 -0.17 -14.77
C HIS A 152 14.85 0.19 -15.20
N SER A 153 15.00 1.28 -15.96
CA SER A 153 16.30 1.71 -16.52
C SER A 153 17.37 2.02 -15.47
N SER A 154 16.98 2.25 -14.21
CA SER A 154 17.88 2.49 -13.08
C SER A 154 18.37 1.21 -12.39
N VAL A 155 17.89 0.03 -12.80
CA VAL A 155 18.23 -1.24 -12.15
C VAL A 155 19.05 -2.10 -13.11
N ASP A 156 20.25 -2.49 -12.67
CA ASP A 156 21.02 -3.52 -13.37
C ASP A 156 20.44 -4.91 -13.05
N ALA A 157 19.60 -5.41 -13.95
CA ALA A 157 18.95 -6.71 -13.80
C ALA A 157 19.93 -7.89 -13.85
N ALA A 158 21.13 -7.71 -14.40
CA ALA A 158 22.12 -8.77 -14.56
C ALA A 158 23.11 -8.83 -13.39
N ALA A 159 23.18 -7.79 -12.56
CA ALA A 159 24.07 -7.72 -11.42
C ALA A 159 23.81 -8.84 -10.40
N VAL A 160 24.89 -9.53 -10.02
CA VAL A 160 24.89 -10.56 -8.97
C VAL A 160 25.95 -10.25 -7.90
N ASP A 161 25.69 -10.69 -6.67
CA ASP A 161 26.63 -10.63 -5.55
C ASP A 161 27.69 -11.75 -5.63
N ASP A 162 28.59 -11.81 -4.64
CA ASP A 162 29.67 -12.81 -4.57
C ASP A 162 29.13 -14.25 -4.42
N GLU A 163 27.91 -14.42 -3.92
CA GLU A 163 27.21 -15.70 -3.82
C GLU A 163 26.41 -16.05 -5.09
N GLY A 164 26.45 -15.20 -6.13
CA GLY A 164 25.75 -15.40 -7.39
C GLY A 164 24.25 -15.12 -7.32
N ARG A 165 23.76 -14.44 -6.28
CA ARG A 165 22.37 -14.00 -6.14
C ARG A 165 22.19 -12.63 -6.76
N PRO A 166 20.97 -12.26 -7.21
CA PRO A 166 20.70 -10.90 -7.67
C PRO A 166 21.06 -9.86 -6.62
N VAL A 167 21.81 -8.82 -7.01
CA VAL A 167 22.12 -7.68 -6.11
C VAL A 167 20.83 -7.00 -5.62
N VAL A 168 19.81 -6.95 -6.48
CA VAL A 168 18.46 -6.50 -6.14
C VAL A 168 17.53 -7.71 -6.17
N PRO A 169 16.83 -8.03 -5.07
CA PRO A 169 15.87 -9.13 -5.04
C PRO A 169 14.83 -9.03 -6.16
N ARG A 170 14.47 -10.16 -6.76
CA ARG A 170 13.42 -10.21 -7.77
C ARG A 170 12.07 -10.03 -7.11
N LEU A 171 11.23 -9.17 -7.68
CA LEU A 171 9.86 -9.00 -7.25
C LEU A 171 8.96 -9.88 -8.12
N VAL A 172 8.26 -10.83 -7.50
CA VAL A 172 7.36 -11.76 -8.18
C VAL A 172 5.91 -11.40 -7.86
N CYS A 173 5.10 -11.31 -8.90
CA CYS A 173 3.65 -11.31 -8.81
C CYS A 173 3.14 -12.74 -8.98
N GLU A 174 2.41 -13.26 -8.01
CA GLU A 174 1.75 -14.55 -8.06
C GLU A 174 0.23 -14.35 -8.13
N VAL A 175 -0.42 -15.18 -8.95
CA VAL A 175 -1.88 -15.28 -9.05
C VAL A 175 -2.26 -16.72 -8.76
N ASP A 176 -3.05 -16.92 -7.70
CA ASP A 176 -3.43 -18.25 -7.21
C ASP A 176 -2.22 -19.18 -6.99
N GLY A 177 -1.12 -18.59 -6.51
CA GLY A 177 0.16 -19.27 -6.24
C GLY A 177 1.05 -19.51 -7.46
N ALA A 178 0.63 -19.12 -8.67
CA ALA A 178 1.42 -19.24 -9.89
C ALA A 178 2.07 -17.89 -10.26
N PRO A 179 3.38 -17.84 -10.57
CA PRO A 179 4.04 -16.60 -10.97
C PRO A 179 3.53 -16.12 -12.34
N VAL A 180 3.09 -14.86 -12.42
CA VAL A 180 2.61 -14.23 -13.67
C VAL A 180 3.52 -13.11 -14.16
N ALA A 181 4.36 -12.55 -13.29
CA ALA A 181 5.33 -11.53 -13.63
C ALA A 181 6.54 -11.61 -12.69
N VAL A 182 7.73 -11.32 -13.23
CA VAL A 182 8.96 -11.18 -12.45
C VAL A 182 9.68 -9.91 -12.88
N LEU A 183 9.97 -9.05 -11.89
CA LEU A 183 10.59 -7.75 -12.07
C LEU A 183 11.91 -7.68 -11.30
N ALA A 184 12.85 -6.85 -11.78
CA ALA A 184 14.10 -6.56 -11.09
C ALA A 184 13.85 -5.55 -9.95
N GLY A 185 13.36 -6.05 -8.82
CA GLY A 185 13.06 -5.23 -7.65
C GLY A 185 11.83 -4.35 -7.78
N VAL A 186 11.49 -3.69 -6.66
CA VAL A 186 10.29 -2.84 -6.54
C VAL A 186 10.33 -1.61 -7.45
N ASP A 187 11.50 -1.04 -7.73
CA ASP A 187 11.61 0.12 -8.63
C ASP A 187 11.20 -0.21 -10.08
N SER A 188 11.23 -1.48 -10.45
CA SER A 188 10.73 -1.97 -11.74
C SER A 188 9.21 -1.94 -11.88
N LEU A 189 8.47 -1.60 -10.80
CA LEU A 189 7.04 -1.28 -10.85
C LEU A 189 6.76 0.09 -11.48
N ARG A 190 7.77 0.96 -11.62
CA ARG A 190 7.65 2.29 -12.23
C ARG A 190 7.48 2.15 -13.75
N SER A 191 6.26 1.89 -14.18
CA SER A 191 5.90 1.74 -15.60
C SER A 191 6.67 0.61 -16.33
N PRO A 192 6.57 -0.65 -15.87
CA PRO A 192 7.13 -1.80 -16.60
C PRO A 192 6.61 -1.88 -18.04
N PRO A 193 7.38 -2.47 -18.97
CA PRO A 193 6.91 -2.75 -20.32
C PRO A 193 5.66 -3.65 -20.29
N ASP A 194 4.80 -3.51 -21.31
CA ASP A 194 3.57 -4.32 -21.44
C ASP A 194 3.89 -5.82 -21.37
N ALA A 195 5.01 -6.26 -21.95
CA ALA A 195 5.48 -7.65 -21.96
C ALA A 195 5.86 -8.20 -20.58
N ALA A 196 5.94 -7.36 -19.55
CA ALA A 196 6.18 -7.80 -18.17
C ALA A 196 4.98 -8.56 -17.58
N PHE A 197 3.78 -8.33 -18.13
CA PHE A 197 2.55 -8.98 -17.70
C PHE A 197 1.87 -9.66 -18.89
N PRO A 198 1.02 -10.68 -18.66
CA PRO A 198 0.34 -11.38 -19.75
C PRO A 198 -0.58 -10.46 -20.57
N PHE A 199 -1.24 -9.51 -19.91
CA PHE A 199 -2.17 -8.58 -20.53
C PHE A 199 -2.07 -7.17 -19.93
N ALA A 200 -2.50 -6.19 -20.70
CA ALA A 200 -2.75 -4.84 -20.25
C ALA A 200 -4.10 -4.34 -20.77
N TYR A 201 -4.79 -3.51 -20.02
CA TYR A 201 -6.03 -2.90 -20.45
C TYR A 201 -5.95 -1.37 -20.40
N ARG A 202 -6.60 -0.71 -21.35
CA ARG A 202 -6.67 0.75 -21.43
C ARG A 202 -8.08 1.18 -21.78
N ARG A 203 -8.56 2.25 -21.13
CA ARG A 203 -9.79 2.91 -21.57
C ARG A 203 -9.47 3.78 -22.77
N ASP A 204 -10.11 3.50 -23.88
CA ASP A 204 -9.98 4.31 -25.08
C ASP A 204 -10.57 5.71 -24.83
N PRO A 205 -9.86 6.77 -25.23
CA PRO A 205 -10.33 8.14 -25.02
C PRO A 205 -11.56 8.51 -25.85
N ASP A 206 -11.82 7.85 -26.98
CA ASP A 206 -12.86 8.25 -27.92
C ASP A 206 -14.18 7.54 -27.61
N ASP A 207 -14.18 6.20 -27.57
CA ASP A 207 -15.38 5.39 -27.35
C ASP A 207 -15.63 5.05 -25.87
N LYS A 208 -14.67 5.40 -24.99
CA LYS A 208 -14.71 5.18 -23.53
C LYS A 208 -14.79 3.71 -23.11
N ARG A 209 -14.53 2.76 -24.02
CA ARG A 209 -14.47 1.32 -23.75
C ARG A 209 -13.08 0.90 -23.31
N PHE A 210 -13.00 -0.19 -22.56
CA PHE A 210 -11.73 -0.83 -22.24
C PHE A 210 -11.32 -1.76 -23.38
N ARG A 211 -10.06 -1.66 -23.80
CA ARG A 211 -9.42 -2.62 -24.71
C ARG A 211 -8.36 -3.39 -23.95
N VAL A 212 -8.45 -4.71 -23.96
CA VAL A 212 -7.42 -5.60 -23.41
C VAL A 212 -6.48 -6.00 -24.52
N ARG A 213 -5.19 -5.89 -24.25
CA ARG A 213 -4.09 -6.16 -25.17
C ARG A 213 -3.21 -7.25 -24.59
N ARG A 214 -2.69 -8.13 -25.42
CA ARG A 214 -1.63 -9.07 -25.01
C ARG A 214 -0.33 -8.29 -24.77
N GLY A 215 0.39 -8.64 -23.71
CA GLY A 215 1.59 -7.89 -23.30
C GLY A 215 2.76 -8.00 -24.28
N ASP A 216 2.92 -9.14 -24.94
CA ASP A 216 4.05 -9.46 -25.82
C ASP A 216 4.00 -8.77 -27.19
N ASP A 217 2.83 -8.70 -27.83
CA ASP A 217 2.62 -8.22 -29.20
C ASP A 217 1.65 -7.03 -29.29
N GLY A 218 1.01 -6.68 -28.17
CA GLY A 218 0.06 -5.56 -28.10
C GLY A 218 -1.29 -5.80 -28.78
N ALA A 219 -1.55 -7.01 -29.30
CA ALA A 219 -2.78 -7.32 -30.02
C ALA A 219 -3.99 -7.18 -29.10
N VAL A 220 -5.01 -6.45 -29.56
CA VAL A 220 -6.28 -6.33 -28.83
C VAL A 220 -7.01 -7.67 -28.86
N VAL A 221 -7.25 -8.26 -27.69
CA VAL A 221 -7.90 -9.56 -27.53
C VAL A 221 -9.32 -9.45 -26.98
N GLU A 222 -9.70 -8.29 -26.41
CA GLU A 222 -11.04 -8.06 -25.86
C GLU A 222 -11.39 -6.56 -25.86
N THR A 223 -12.68 -6.22 -25.97
CA THR A 223 -13.19 -4.84 -25.89
C THR A 223 -14.52 -4.76 -25.15
N VAL A 224 -14.52 -4.18 -23.95
CA VAL A 224 -15.67 -4.18 -23.01
C VAL A 224 -16.05 -2.80 -22.52
N GLY A 225 -17.29 -2.62 -22.05
CA GLY A 225 -17.83 -1.31 -21.66
C GLY A 225 -17.46 -0.81 -20.26
N GLY A 226 -16.89 -1.65 -19.39
CA GLY A 226 -16.65 -1.30 -17.99
C GLY A 226 -15.92 -2.40 -17.20
N PHE A 227 -15.64 -2.13 -15.93
CA PHE A 227 -14.96 -3.09 -15.04
C PHE A 227 -15.78 -4.36 -14.76
N ALA A 228 -17.10 -4.26 -14.68
CA ALA A 228 -17.96 -5.45 -14.51
C ALA A 228 -17.81 -6.38 -15.72
N ALA A 229 -17.99 -5.84 -16.94
CA ALA A 229 -17.80 -6.59 -18.18
C ALA A 229 -16.35 -7.09 -18.37
N LEU A 230 -15.34 -6.36 -17.88
CA LEU A 230 -13.95 -6.82 -17.87
C LEU A 230 -13.77 -8.10 -17.04
N ARG A 231 -14.35 -8.12 -15.83
CA ARG A 231 -14.33 -9.28 -14.95
C ARG A 231 -15.16 -10.44 -15.52
N GLU A 232 -16.32 -10.16 -16.10
CA GLU A 232 -17.15 -11.17 -16.78
C GLU A 232 -16.40 -11.81 -17.98
N ALA A 233 -15.57 -11.05 -18.69
CA ALA A 233 -14.68 -11.56 -19.73
C ALA A 233 -13.46 -12.31 -19.18
N GLY A 234 -13.34 -12.44 -17.85
CA GLY A 234 -12.26 -13.15 -17.17
C GLY A 234 -10.99 -12.32 -16.97
N TYR A 235 -11.00 -11.02 -17.25
CA TYR A 235 -9.84 -10.15 -17.05
C TYR A 235 -9.91 -9.40 -15.72
N VAL A 236 -8.86 -9.51 -14.92
CA VAL A 236 -8.77 -8.90 -13.60
C VAL A 236 -7.54 -8.00 -13.54
N PRO A 237 -7.68 -6.69 -13.20
CA PRO A 237 -6.54 -5.82 -13.00
C PRO A 237 -5.57 -6.37 -11.97
N VAL A 238 -4.26 -6.28 -12.26
CA VAL A 238 -3.23 -6.64 -11.27
C VAL A 238 -3.09 -5.49 -10.28
N PRO A 239 -3.33 -5.72 -8.98
CA PRO A 239 -3.14 -4.69 -7.98
C PRO A 239 -1.65 -4.48 -7.71
N MET A 240 -1.25 -3.23 -7.51
CA MET A 240 0.11 -2.85 -7.15
C MET A 240 0.39 -3.27 -5.71
N PRO A 241 1.58 -3.83 -5.37
CA PRO A 241 1.92 -4.06 -3.98
C PRO A 241 2.09 -2.73 -3.26
N LEU A 242 1.71 -2.69 -1.98
CA LEU A 242 2.05 -1.60 -1.09
C LEU A 242 3.53 -1.75 -0.71
N VAL A 243 4.37 -1.00 -1.40
CA VAL A 243 5.81 -0.91 -1.13
C VAL A 243 6.04 0.25 -0.16
N PRO A 244 6.51 0.01 1.08
CA PRO A 244 6.59 1.05 2.11
C PRO A 244 7.32 2.32 1.67
N GLU A 245 8.49 2.17 1.03
CA GLU A 245 9.29 3.30 0.57
C GLU A 245 8.66 4.12 -0.56
N HIS A 246 7.75 3.51 -1.34
CA HIS A 246 7.01 4.21 -2.39
C HIS A 246 5.81 4.93 -1.78
N ALA A 247 5.12 4.28 -0.85
CA ALA A 247 3.94 4.84 -0.18
C ALA A 247 4.31 6.00 0.77
N LEU A 248 5.45 5.91 1.46
CA LEU A 248 5.97 6.97 2.33
C LEU A 248 6.79 8.03 1.57
N GLY A 249 7.07 7.81 0.28
CA GLY A 249 7.89 8.70 -0.54
C GLY A 249 9.38 8.77 -0.15
N ARG A 250 9.82 7.95 0.81
CA ARG A 250 11.19 7.90 1.34
C ARG A 250 11.52 6.53 1.89
N GLN A 251 12.80 6.19 1.86
CA GLN A 251 13.33 5.07 2.65
C GLN A 251 13.39 5.50 4.12
N ILE A 252 12.87 4.67 5.00
CA ILE A 252 12.94 4.84 6.46
C ILE A 252 13.36 3.50 7.05
N ASP A 253 14.31 3.51 7.97
CA ASP A 253 14.68 2.28 8.68
C ASP A 253 13.61 1.91 9.72
N ASP A 254 13.65 0.66 10.16
CA ASP A 254 12.63 0.11 11.06
C ASP A 254 12.59 0.84 12.42
N ASP A 255 13.74 1.34 12.92
CA ASP A 255 13.82 2.07 14.19
C ASP A 255 13.19 3.47 14.10
N ALA A 256 13.50 4.21 13.04
CA ALA A 256 12.90 5.51 12.77
C ALA A 256 11.39 5.37 12.52
N LEU A 257 10.97 4.30 11.83
CA LEU A 257 9.55 4.01 11.62
C LEU A 257 8.85 3.66 12.93
N ALA A 258 9.47 2.86 13.80
CA ALA A 258 8.93 2.54 15.13
C ALA A 258 8.80 3.79 16.02
N ALA A 259 9.70 4.76 15.90
CA ALA A 259 9.62 6.04 16.60
C ALA A 259 8.59 7.02 16.01
N ALA A 260 8.11 6.79 14.78
CA ALA A 260 7.21 7.68 14.07
C ALA A 260 5.73 7.53 14.48
N TRP A 261 5.38 6.56 15.31
CA TRP A 261 4.00 6.35 15.74
C TRP A 261 3.88 5.92 17.20
N GLU A 262 2.72 6.23 17.78
CA GLU A 262 2.21 5.70 19.03
C GLU A 262 0.77 5.23 18.81
N LEU A 263 0.29 4.36 19.69
CA LEU A 263 -1.08 3.84 19.66
C LEU A 263 -1.69 3.90 21.05
N SER A 264 -2.87 4.48 21.14
CA SER A 264 -3.65 4.59 22.37
C SER A 264 -5.02 3.96 22.18
N VAL A 265 -5.50 3.25 23.21
CA VAL A 265 -6.87 2.75 23.31
C VAL A 265 -7.59 3.60 24.33
N ILE A 266 -8.72 4.19 23.93
CA ILE A 266 -9.54 5.01 24.82
C ILE A 266 -10.77 4.18 25.17
N ASP A 267 -10.76 3.62 26.37
CA ASP A 267 -11.87 2.83 26.90
C ASP A 267 -12.95 3.78 27.46
N GLU A 268 -14.23 3.46 27.28
CA GLU A 268 -15.34 4.32 27.77
C GLU A 268 -15.43 4.36 29.32
N GLY A 269 -14.54 3.64 30.03
CA GLY A 269 -14.49 3.52 31.48
C GLY A 269 -13.81 4.65 32.25
N GLU A 270 -13.14 5.60 31.59
CA GLU A 270 -12.54 6.79 32.23
C GLU A 270 -13.34 8.07 31.94
N ARG A 271 -14.56 8.15 32.49
CA ARG A 271 -15.28 9.42 32.69
C ARG A 271 -15.68 9.59 34.15
#